data_AF-A0A0F9W4D3-F1
#
_entry.id   AF-A0A0F9W4D3-F1
#
_cell.length_a   1.000
_cell.length_b   1.000
_cell.length_c   1.000
_cell.angle_alpha   90.00
_cell.angle_beta   90.00
_cell.angle_gamma   90.00
#
_symmetry.space_group_name_H-M   'P 1'
#
loop_
_entity.id
_entity.type
_entity.pdbx_description
1 polymer ?
#
loop_
_entity_poly.entity_id
_entity_poly.type
_entity_poly.pdbx_seq_one_letter_code
_entity_poly.pdbx_strand_id
1 'polypeptide(L)'
;MRGYFMEKVNKPLEKAIVILGNRYPEPTKLSCIYPNSHRLLDIRDKFFEYENNRLKRALFSVLFKILIVKYEHSPYYSGRFDWFIEEINKSGWKQRALNHPTQCWKEPVPYGRIR
;
A
#
# COMPACT_ATOMS: atom_id res chain seq x y z
N MET A 1 -6.13 11.72 -24.85
CA MET A 1 -4.88 11.59 -24.06
C MET A 1 -5.02 10.69 -22.83
N ARG A 2 -5.99 10.92 -21.91
CA ARG A 2 -6.18 10.09 -20.70
C ARG A 2 -6.41 8.60 -20.98
N GLY A 3 -7.28 8.26 -21.93
CA GLY A 3 -7.53 6.86 -22.31
C GLY A 3 -6.28 6.14 -22.82
N TYR A 4 -5.49 6.79 -23.68
CA TYR A 4 -4.22 6.27 -24.19
C TYR A 4 -3.26 5.92 -23.05
N PHE A 5 -3.07 6.83 -22.09
CA PHE A 5 -2.17 6.59 -20.95
C PHE A 5 -2.66 5.44 -20.08
N MET A 6 -3.97 5.38 -19.79
CA MET A 6 -4.54 4.28 -19.01
C MET A 6 -4.34 2.91 -19.69
N GLU A 7 -4.53 2.83 -21.00
CA GLU A 7 -4.51 1.56 -21.71
C GLU A 7 -3.14 1.11 -22.19
N LYS A 8 -2.34 2.04 -22.72
CA LYS A 8 -1.05 1.74 -23.36
C LYS A 8 0.13 1.87 -22.41
N VAL A 9 -0.02 2.57 -21.28
CA VAL A 9 1.06 2.79 -20.31
C VAL A 9 0.73 2.10 -18.98
N ASN A 10 -0.36 2.48 -18.33
CA ASN A 10 -0.65 1.97 -16.98
C ASN A 10 -0.93 0.47 -16.95
N LYS A 11 -1.85 -0.04 -17.78
CA LYS A 11 -2.20 -1.47 -17.79
C LYS A 11 -0.97 -2.39 -18.00
N PRO A 12 -0.09 -2.15 -18.98
CA PRO A 12 1.14 -2.96 -19.13
C PRO A 12 2.10 -2.84 -17.96
N LEU A 13 2.31 -1.62 -17.44
CA LEU A 13 3.24 -1.39 -16.33
C LEU A 13 2.76 -2.05 -15.03
N GLU A 14 1.46 -1.99 -14.74
CA GLU A 14 0.89 -2.67 -13.57
C GLU A 14 1.13 -4.19 -13.64
N LYS A 15 0.98 -4.80 -14.82
CA LYS A 15 1.29 -6.22 -15.02
C LYS A 15 2.78 -6.49 -14.78
N ALA A 16 3.66 -5.65 -15.30
CA ALA A 16 5.11 -5.81 -15.10
C ALA A 16 5.49 -5.70 -13.62
N ILE A 17 4.92 -4.74 -12.89
CA ILE A 17 5.12 -4.58 -11.44
C ILE A 17 4.67 -5.83 -10.69
N VAL A 18 3.49 -6.37 -11.01
CA VAL A 18 2.98 -7.59 -10.38
C VAL A 18 3.91 -8.77 -10.63
N ILE A 19 4.37 -8.97 -11.87
CA ILE A 19 5.30 -10.05 -12.22
C ILE A 19 6.61 -9.93 -11.45
N LEU A 20 7.23 -8.75 -11.48
CA LEU A 20 8.52 -8.53 -10.82
C LEU A 20 8.40 -8.62 -9.30
N GLY A 21 7.34 -8.07 -8.73
CA GLY A 21 7.18 -8.04 -7.29
C GLY A 21 6.74 -9.37 -6.68
N ASN A 22 6.12 -10.27 -7.46
CA ASN A 22 5.88 -11.64 -7.04
C ASN A 22 7.16 -12.48 -6.86
N ARG A 23 8.33 -11.96 -7.28
CA ARG A 23 9.62 -12.61 -7.02
C ARG A 23 10.11 -12.42 -5.57
N TYR A 24 9.55 -11.47 -4.83
CA TYR A 24 9.85 -11.30 -3.41
C TYR A 24 9.09 -12.34 -2.56
N PRO A 25 9.67 -12.82 -1.44
CA PRO A 25 8.97 -13.70 -0.52
C PRO A 25 7.77 -12.98 0.12
N GLU A 26 6.78 -13.74 0.59
CA GLU A 26 5.65 -13.17 1.32
C GLU A 26 6.10 -12.74 2.73
N PRO A 27 5.96 -11.45 3.10
CA PRO A 27 6.29 -11.01 4.44
C PRO A 27 5.21 -11.47 5.42
N THR A 28 5.65 -12.07 6.52
CA THR A 28 4.82 -12.53 7.64
C THR A 28 5.38 -12.01 8.95
N LYS A 29 4.57 -12.01 10.01
CA LYS A 29 5.04 -11.64 11.37
C LYS A 29 6.16 -12.56 11.88
N LEU A 30 6.26 -13.78 11.35
CA LEU A 30 7.32 -14.74 11.69
C LEU A 30 8.63 -14.47 10.93
N SER A 31 8.54 -13.96 9.70
CA SER A 31 9.72 -13.68 8.87
C SER A 31 10.31 -12.28 9.09
N CYS A 32 9.51 -11.35 9.61
CA CYS A 32 9.93 -9.98 9.89
C CYS A 32 10.39 -9.84 11.35
N ILE A 33 11.53 -9.19 11.55
CA ILE A 33 12.18 -8.95 12.84
C ILE A 33 11.80 -7.58 13.39
N TYR A 34 11.69 -6.55 12.53
CA TYR A 34 11.52 -5.18 13.00
C TYR A 34 10.06 -4.85 13.39
N PRO A 35 9.83 -4.13 14.52
CA PRO A 35 8.50 -3.75 14.96
C PRO A 35 7.72 -2.90 13.94
N ASN A 36 8.41 -2.02 13.20
CA ASN A 36 7.78 -1.20 12.17
C ASN A 36 7.32 -2.02 10.97
N SER A 37 8.02 -3.10 10.62
CA SER A 37 7.56 -4.05 9.60
C SER A 37 6.27 -4.76 10.03
N HIS A 38 6.14 -5.10 11.31
CA HIS A 38 4.88 -5.65 11.85
C HIS A 38 3.74 -4.64 11.76
N ARG A 39 4.00 -3.35 12.05
CA ARG A 39 3.01 -2.29 11.85
C ARG A 39 2.60 -2.15 10.38
N LEU A 40 3.54 -2.25 9.45
CA LEU A 40 3.23 -2.23 8.01
C LEU A 40 2.39 -3.45 7.59
N LEU A 41 2.62 -4.62 8.17
CA LEU A 41 1.78 -5.81 7.97
C LEU A 41 0.35 -5.58 8.49
N ASP A 42 0.21 -5.01 9.69
CA ASP A 42 -1.12 -4.69 10.24
C ASP A 42 -1.87 -3.67 9.38
N ILE A 43 -1.17 -2.67 8.85
CA ILE A 43 -1.72 -1.68 7.90
C ILE A 43 -2.15 -2.35 6.60
N ARG A 44 -1.32 -3.26 6.05
CA ARG A 44 -1.65 -4.04 4.85
C ARG A 44 -2.93 -4.84 5.06
N ASP A 45 -3.01 -5.55 6.18
CA ASP A 45 -4.15 -6.43 6.48
C ASP A 45 -5.43 -5.59 6.62
N LYS A 46 -5.38 -4.49 7.36
CA LYS A 46 -6.47 -3.51 7.47
C LYS A 46 -6.86 -2.88 6.13
N PHE A 47 -5.90 -2.58 5.26
CA PHE A 47 -6.18 -2.09 3.92
C PHE A 47 -6.99 -3.10 3.11
N PHE A 48 -6.65 -4.40 3.19
CA PHE A 48 -7.35 -5.45 2.45
C PHE A 48 -8.69 -5.88 3.03
N GLU A 49 -8.97 -5.54 4.28
CA GLU A 49 -10.32 -5.61 4.86
C GLU A 49 -11.26 -4.60 4.20
N TYR A 50 -10.76 -3.39 3.90
CA TYR A 50 -11.56 -2.32 3.33
C TYR A 50 -11.58 -2.30 1.79
N GLU A 51 -10.51 -2.72 1.13
CA GLU A 51 -10.40 -2.74 -0.33
C GLU A 51 -11.29 -3.82 -0.96
N ASN A 52 -12.24 -3.40 -1.82
CA ASN A 52 -13.14 -4.29 -2.54
C ASN A 52 -12.82 -4.43 -4.04
N ASN A 53 -11.85 -3.68 -4.55
CA ASN A 53 -11.47 -3.73 -5.96
C ASN A 53 -10.58 -4.95 -6.23
N ARG A 54 -11.22 -6.05 -6.66
CA ARG A 54 -10.53 -7.31 -7.02
C ARG A 54 -9.44 -7.12 -8.07
N LEU A 55 -9.65 -6.23 -9.05
CA LEU A 55 -8.70 -6.01 -10.15
C LEU A 55 -7.40 -5.36 -9.67
N LYS A 56 -7.49 -4.47 -8.67
CA LYS A 56 -6.33 -3.75 -8.12
C LYS A 56 -5.70 -4.45 -6.92
N ARG A 57 -6.39 -5.43 -6.32
CA ARG A 57 -5.90 -6.19 -5.18
C ARG A 57 -4.53 -6.83 -5.43
N ALA A 58 -4.32 -7.42 -6.61
CA ALA A 58 -3.02 -8.02 -6.97
C ALA A 58 -1.88 -6.99 -6.99
N LEU A 59 -2.14 -5.80 -7.55
CA LEU A 59 -1.16 -4.72 -7.60
C LEU A 59 -0.82 -4.24 -6.18
N PHE A 60 -1.82 -3.91 -5.37
CA PHE A 60 -1.58 -3.46 -4.00
C PHE A 60 -0.89 -4.53 -3.15
N SER A 61 -1.23 -5.81 -3.35
CA SER A 61 -0.59 -6.91 -2.62
C SER A 61 0.90 -6.96 -2.89
N VAL A 62 1.28 -6.77 -4.14
CA VAL A 62 2.67 -6.72 -4.56
C VAL A 62 3.37 -5.44 -4.08
N LEU A 63 2.70 -4.29 -4.11
CA LEU A 63 3.27 -3.03 -3.59
C LEU A 63 3.56 -3.11 -2.08
N PHE A 64 2.62 -3.61 -1.28
CA PHE A 64 2.85 -3.84 0.16
C PHE A 64 3.97 -4.83 0.39
N LYS A 65 4.01 -5.93 -0.37
CA LYS A 65 5.09 -6.91 -0.31
C LYS A 65 6.45 -6.29 -0.56
N ILE A 66 6.62 -5.55 -1.66
CA ILE A 66 7.88 -4.87 -2.00
C ILE A 66 8.25 -3.89 -0.90
N LEU A 67 7.31 -3.06 -0.44
CA LEU A 67 7.54 -2.07 0.61
C LEU A 67 8.06 -2.72 1.89
N ILE A 68 7.34 -3.73 2.40
CA ILE A 68 7.69 -4.40 3.66
C ILE A 68 9.02 -5.12 3.54
N VAL A 69 9.27 -5.84 2.44
CA VAL A 69 10.54 -6.56 2.23
C VAL A 69 11.72 -5.60 2.10
N LYS A 70 11.55 -4.46 1.42
CA LYS A 70 12.59 -3.44 1.32
C LYS A 70 12.85 -2.72 2.64
N TYR A 71 11.79 -2.46 3.40
CA TYR A 71 11.89 -1.87 4.72
C TYR A 71 12.61 -2.83 5.69
N GLU A 72 12.24 -4.11 5.68
CA GLU A 72 12.82 -5.13 6.56
C GLU A 72 14.30 -5.42 6.25
N HIS A 73 14.65 -5.62 4.97
CA HIS A 73 15.96 -6.17 4.61
C HIS A 73 16.92 -5.14 4.00
N SER A 74 16.57 -3.85 3.98
CA SER A 74 17.45 -2.82 3.43
C SER A 74 17.55 -1.60 4.35
N PRO A 75 18.64 -1.52 5.16
CA PRO A 75 18.89 -0.37 6.03
C PRO A 75 18.88 0.98 5.30
N TYR A 76 19.31 0.97 4.04
CA TYR A 76 19.28 2.16 3.18
C TYR A 76 17.85 2.67 2.97
N TYR A 77 16.90 1.76 2.70
CA TYR A 77 15.51 2.12 2.46
C TYR A 77 14.76 2.37 3.75
N SER A 78 14.99 1.59 4.81
CA SER A 78 14.28 1.76 6.08
C SER A 78 14.52 3.14 6.68
N GLY A 79 15.77 3.59 6.81
CA GLY A 79 16.07 4.90 7.37
C GLY A 79 15.51 6.07 6.56
N ARG A 80 15.46 5.95 5.23
CA ARG A 80 14.86 6.98 4.36
C ARG A 80 13.35 6.97 4.42
N PHE A 81 12.75 5.78 4.56
CA PHE A 81 11.31 5.65 4.75
C PHE A 81 10.88 6.20 6.10
N ASP A 82 11.63 5.91 7.18
CA ASP A 82 11.38 6.47 8.51
C ASP A 82 11.47 8.00 8.47
N TRP A 83 12.56 8.56 7.91
CA TRP A 83 12.69 10.00 7.71
C TRP A 83 11.53 10.59 6.89
N PHE A 84 11.10 9.92 5.81
CA PHE A 84 9.97 10.37 5.00
C PHE A 84 8.66 10.42 5.80
N ILE A 85 8.39 9.41 6.63
CA ILE A 85 7.22 9.38 7.51
C ILE A 85 7.32 10.47 8.60
N GLU A 86 8.51 10.70 9.16
CA GLU A 86 8.75 11.80 10.10
C GLU A 86 8.42 13.16 9.49
N GLU A 87 8.88 13.43 8.27
CA GLU A 87 8.62 14.69 7.59
C GLU A 87 7.14 14.87 7.25
N ILE A 88 6.43 13.79 6.86
CA ILE A 88 4.97 13.83 6.70
C ILE A 88 4.30 14.23 8.03
N ASN A 89 4.71 13.62 9.14
CA ASN A 89 4.14 13.90 10.45
C ASN A 89 4.41 15.35 10.89
N LYS A 90 5.63 15.86 10.67
CA LYS A 90 6.01 17.25 10.99
C LYS A 90 5.31 18.28 10.11
N SER A 91 5.01 17.93 8.84
CA SER A 91 4.37 18.85 7.89
C SER A 91 2.93 19.24 8.26
N GLY A 92 2.34 18.57 9.25
CA GLY A 92 0.93 18.74 9.59
C GLY A 92 0.00 18.14 8.54
N TRP A 93 0.45 17.11 7.81
CA TRP A 93 -0.36 16.40 6.82
C TRP A 93 -1.66 15.93 7.46
N LYS A 94 -2.77 16.53 7.05
CA LYS A 94 -4.08 16.28 7.65
C LYS A 94 -4.59 14.90 7.28
N GLN A 95 -5.36 14.32 8.19
CA GLN A 95 -6.11 13.11 7.90
C GLN A 95 -7.05 13.32 6.71
N ARG A 96 -7.46 12.21 6.07
CA ARG A 96 -8.45 12.22 4.98
C ARG A 96 -9.74 12.92 5.42
N ALA A 97 -10.37 13.62 4.48
CA ALA A 97 -11.67 14.23 4.68
C ALA A 97 -12.76 13.18 4.98
N LEU A 98 -13.82 13.58 5.68
CA LEU A 98 -15.00 12.76 5.93
C LEU A 98 -15.59 12.27 4.59
N ASN A 99 -16.12 11.05 4.56
CA ASN A 99 -16.67 10.40 3.36
C ASN A 99 -15.68 10.09 2.20
N HIS A 100 -14.37 10.12 2.44
CA HIS A 100 -13.35 9.65 1.48
C HIS A 100 -12.61 8.43 2.07
N PRO A 101 -12.37 7.35 1.29
CA PRO A 101 -12.60 7.14 -0.14
C PRO A 101 -14.03 6.73 -0.51
N THR A 102 -14.49 7.10 -1.71
CA THR A 102 -15.89 6.97 -2.13
C THR A 102 -16.19 5.76 -3.03
N GLN A 103 -15.19 5.10 -3.63
CA GLN A 103 -15.39 3.97 -4.55
C GLN A 103 -14.59 2.74 -4.12
N CYS A 104 -15.24 1.57 -4.11
CA CYS A 104 -14.65 0.27 -3.78
C CYS A 104 -13.98 0.16 -2.40
N TRP A 105 -14.27 1.09 -1.48
CA TRP A 105 -13.75 1.09 -0.10
C TRP A 105 -14.88 0.83 0.89
N LYS A 106 -14.71 -0.18 1.77
CA LYS A 106 -15.73 -0.72 2.68
C LYS A 106 -15.48 -0.39 4.16
N GLU A 107 -14.86 0.74 4.44
CA GLU A 107 -14.64 1.14 5.82
C GLU A 107 -15.93 1.65 6.49
N PRO A 108 -16.10 1.50 7.82
CA PRO A 108 -17.21 2.10 8.54
C PRO A 108 -17.24 3.65 8.50
N VAL A 109 -18.40 4.22 8.84
CA VAL A 109 -18.60 5.66 9.09
C VAL A 109 -17.64 6.12 10.21
N PRO A 110 -16.99 7.29 10.10
CA PRO A 110 -17.31 8.43 9.23
C PRO A 110 -16.54 8.51 7.89
N TYR A 111 -15.74 7.50 7.55
CA TYR A 111 -14.84 7.58 6.39
C TYR A 111 -15.31 6.78 5.17
N GLY A 112 -16.04 5.69 5.37
CA GLY A 112 -16.74 5.00 4.28
C GLY A 112 -18.23 5.31 4.23
N ARG A 113 -18.95 4.67 3.31
CA ARG A 113 -20.38 4.87 3.09
C ARG A 113 -21.23 3.95 3.98
N ILE A 114 -22.32 4.48 4.54
CA ILE A 114 -23.45 3.67 5.01
C ILE A 114 -23.99 2.91 3.79
N ARG A 115 -24.09 1.58 3.91
CA ARG A 115 -24.72 0.76 2.87
C ARG A 115 -26.23 0.76 3.02
#